data_AF-A0A1G7XBX6-F1
#
_entry.id   AF-A0A1G7XBX6-F1
#
_cell.length_a   1.000
_cell.length_b   1.000
_cell.length_c   1.000
_cell.angle_alpha   90.00
_cell.angle_beta   90.00
_cell.angle_gamma   90.00
#
_symmetry.space_group_name_H-M   'P 1'
#
loop_
_entity.id
_entity.type
_entity.pdbx_description
1 polymer ?
#
loop_
_entity_poly.entity_id
_entity_poly.type
_entity_poly.pdbx_seq_one_letter_code
_entity_poly.pdbx_strand_id
1 'polypeptide(L)' 'MNHQAEELRKESEEISRGIDRVFAQRTPEQKQQELARLIEAAHRLLGNARRVKGGERR' A
#
# COMPACT_ATOMS: atom_id res chain seq x y z
N MET A 1 -14.53 16.99 1.97
CA MET A 1 -13.21 16.30 2.03
C MET A 1 -13.10 15.41 0.80
N ASN A 2 -11.94 15.41 0.14
CA ASN A 2 -11.75 14.74 -1.15
C ASN A 2 -11.58 13.23 -0.93
N HIS A 3 -12.59 12.42 -1.28
CA HIS A 3 -12.65 10.98 -0.99
C HIS A 3 -11.42 10.22 -1.51
N GLN A 4 -10.89 10.66 -2.66
CA GLN A 4 -9.68 10.09 -3.28
C GLN A 4 -8.41 10.30 -2.44
N ALA A 5 -8.29 11.45 -1.76
CA ALA A 5 -7.14 11.72 -0.91
C ALA A 5 -7.17 10.87 0.38
N GLU A 6 -8.37 10.56 0.88
CA GLU A 6 -8.55 9.72 2.07
C GLU A 6 -8.25 8.25 1.77
N GLU A 7 -8.63 7.74 0.60
CA GLU A 7 -8.27 6.39 0.13
C GLU A 7 -6.76 6.22 -0.01
N LEU A 8 -6.09 7.16 -0.68
CA LEU A 8 -4.62 7.14 -0.82
C LEU A 8 -3.91 7.19 0.54
N ARG A 9 -4.45 7.97 1.48
CA ARG A 9 -3.92 8.02 2.86
C ARG A 9 -4.08 6.69 3.58
N LYS A 10 -5.26 6.06 3.52
CA LYS A 10 -5.51 4.75 4.14
C LYS A 10 -4.57 3.68 3.59
N GLU A 11 -4.37 3.65 2.27
CA GLU A 11 -3.45 2.71 1.62
C GLU A 11 -1.98 2.97 2.02
N SER A 12 -1.57 4.24 2.16
CA SER A 12 -0.23 4.58 2.67
C SER A 12 -0.01 4.15 4.13
N GLU A 13 -1.03 4.31 4.98
CA GLU A 13 -1.02 3.85 6.38
C GLU A 13 -1.00 2.31 6.48
N GLU A 14 -1.62 1.60 5.53
CA GLU A 14 -1.56 0.14 5.43
C GLU A 14 -0.15 -0.34 5.08
N ILE A 15 0.52 0.28 4.10
CA ILE A 15 1.91 -0.02 3.72
C ILE A 15 2.85 0.22 4.90
N SER A 16 2.70 1.34 5.59
CA SER A 16 3.55 1.68 6.75
C SER A 16 3.44 0.61 7.85
N ARG A 17 2.22 0.18 8.18
CA ARG A 17 1.99 -0.93 9.14
C ARG A 17 2.50 -2.27 8.62
N GLY A 18 2.45 -2.50 7.31
CA GLY A 18 2.99 -3.71 6.68
C GLY A 18 4.50 -3.82 6.83
N ILE A 19 5.24 -2.70 6.75
CA ILE A 19 6.70 -2.67 6.96
C ILE A 19 7.04 -3.15 8.37
N ASP A 20 6.37 -2.60 9.39
CA ASP A 20 6.59 -3.01 10.79
C ASP A 20 6.29 -4.50 11.00
N ARG A 21 5.24 -5.03 10.34
CA ARG A 21 4.89 -6.45 10.40
C ARG A 21 5.95 -7.34 9.76
N VAL A 22 6.51 -6.97 8.62
CA VAL A 22 7.61 -7.72 7.97
C VAL A 22 8.79 -7.84 8.92
N PHE A 23 9.20 -6.74 9.56
CA PHE A 23 10.33 -6.75 10.48
C PHE A 23 10.05 -7.50 11.79
N ALA A 24 8.79 -7.55 12.23
CA ALA A 24 8.38 -8.28 13.43
C ALA A 24 8.32 -9.81 13.27
N GLN A 25 8.34 -10.34 12.03
CA GLN A 25 8.25 -11.78 11.80
C GLN A 25 9.50 -12.53 12.25
N ARG A 26 9.30 -13.71 12.84
CA ARG A 26 10.38 -14.52 13.42
C ARG A 26 11.01 -15.48 12.42
N THR A 27 10.25 -15.96 11.44
CA THR A 27 10.76 -16.91 10.44
C THR A 27 10.94 -16.28 9.06
N PRO A 28 11.88 -16.77 8.24
CA PRO A 28 12.06 -16.32 6.87
C PRO A 28 10.79 -16.45 6.01
N GLU A 29 10.02 -17.52 6.19
CA GLU A 29 8.80 -17.80 5.41
C GLU A 29 7.71 -16.78 5.73
N GLN A 30 7.55 -16.44 7.02
CA GLN A 30 6.63 -15.39 7.44
C GLN A 30 7.05 -14.02 6.90
N LYS A 31 8.37 -13.72 6.91
CA LYS A 31 8.89 -12.48 6.31
C LYS A 31 8.59 -12.41 4.81
N GLN A 32 8.79 -13.51 4.09
CA GLN A 32 8.49 -13.57 2.65
C GLN A 32 7.00 -13.39 2.38
N GLN A 33 6.12 -14.01 3.17
CA GLN A 33 4.68 -13.86 3.03
C GLN A 33 4.23 -12.42 3.29
N GLU A 34 4.72 -11.79 4.36
CA GLU A 34 4.40 -10.39 4.66
C GLU A 34 4.99 -9.43 3.62
N LEU A 35 6.20 -9.71 3.11
CA LEU A 35 6.81 -8.91 2.05
C LEU A 35 5.99 -9.00 0.74
N ALA A 36 5.49 -10.18 0.38
CA ALA A 36 4.62 -10.34 -0.79
C ALA A 36 3.34 -9.50 -0.66
N ARG A 37 2.70 -9.52 0.52
CA ARG A 37 1.53 -8.69 0.82
C ARG A 37 1.83 -7.19 0.72
N LEU A 38 3.01 -6.77 1.18
CA LEU A 38 3.46 -5.38 1.12
C LEU A 38 3.66 -4.92 -0.33
N ILE A 39 4.24 -5.76 -1.18
CA ILE A 39 4.43 -5.48 -2.62
C ILE A 39 3.08 -5.31 -3.32
N GLU A 40 2.12 -6.19 -3.05
CA GLU A 40 0.76 -6.07 -3.60
C GLU A 40 0.08 -4.77 -3.18
N ALA A 41 0.20 -4.38 -1.90
CA ALA A 41 -0.34 -3.12 -1.40
C ALA A 41 0.29 -1.90 -2.11
N ALA A 42 1.61 -1.93 -2.33
CA ALA A 42 2.32 -0.89 -3.06
C ALA A 42 1.86 -0.78 -4.53
N HIS A 43 1.63 -1.90 -5.20
CA HIS A 43 1.09 -1.90 -6.57
C HIS A 43 -0.34 -1.34 -6.63
N ARG A 44 -1.21 -1.67 -5.65
CA ARG A 44 -2.56 -1.08 -5.56
C ARG A 44 -2.50 0.43 -5.39
N LEU A 45 -1.68 0.92 -4.45
CA LEU A 45 -1.50 2.36 -4.21
C LEU A 45 -1.00 3.08 -5.46
N LEU A 46 0.00 2.53 -6.15
CA LEU A 46 0.50 3.11 -7.39
C LEU A 46 -0.58 3.16 -8.48
N GLY A 47 -1.39 2.11 -8.61
CA GLY A 47 -2.52 2.06 -9.52
C GLY A 47 -3.57 3.14 -9.22
N ASN A 48 -3.95 3.28 -7.96
CA ASN A 48 -4.91 4.28 -7.51
C ASN A 48 -4.38 5.71 -7.67
N ALA A 49 -3.14 5.97 -7.29
CA ALA A 49 -2.50 7.27 -7.48
C ALA A 49 -2.45 7.67 -8.97
N ARG A 50 -2.16 6.72 -9.87
CA ARG A 50 -2.21 6.95 -11.32
C ARG A 50 -3.62 7.23 -11.82
N ARG A 51 -4.65 6.57 -11.30
CA ARG A 51 -6.06 6.84 -11.65
C ARG A 51 -6.49 8.23 -11.21
N VAL A 52 -6.16 8.64 -9.98
CA VAL A 52 -6.47 9.98 -9.47
C VAL A 52 -5.79 11.04 -10.35
N LYS A 53 -4.49 10.88 -10.65
CA LYS A 53 -3.75 11.79 -11.53
C LYS A 53 -4.22 11.78 -12.99
N GLY A 54 -4.70 10.64 -13.49
CA GLY A 54 -5.23 10.47 -14.85
C GLY A 54 -6.67 10.98 -15.02
N GLY A 55 -7.46 10.97 -13.95
CA GLY A 55 -8.82 11.50 -13.90
C GLY A 55 -8.88 13.04 -13.96
N GLU A 56 -7.82 13.74 -13.59
CA GLU A 56 -7.69 15.20 -13.74
C GLU A 56 -7.47 15.66 -15.20
N ARG A 57 -7.26 14.74 -16.15
CA ARG A 57 -7.01 15.07 -17.57
C ARG A 57 -8.23 14.92 -18.50
N ARG A 58 -9.44 14.79 -17.97
CA ARG A 58 -10.68 14.75 -18.76
C ARG A 58 -11.62 15.87 -18.40
#